data_AF-A0A2R5LPR2-F1
#
_entry.id   AF-A0A2R5LPR2-F1
#
_cell.length_a   1.000
_cell.length_b   1.000
_cell.length_c   1.000
_cell.angle_alpha   90.00
_cell.angle_beta   90.00
_cell.angle_gamma   90.00
#
_symmetry.space_group_name_H-M   'P 1'
#
loop_
_entity.id
_entity.type
_entity.pdbx_description
1 polymer ?
#
loop_
_entity_poly.entity_id
_entity_poly.type
_entity_poly.pdbx_seq_one_letter_code
_entity_poly.pdbx_strand_id
1 'polypeptide(L)'
;MKAAILILPCLVAGVFGASRIGDSNRYVDELFHATLPRMTGLEGSTLHDFALKVESNSVTNRDVKAEFHDGRMVGTLPPNGIRRDGNCSPPRIEFGATVVSCAVSLDGLKASYKGTVRG
;
A
#
# COMPACT_ATOMS: atom_id res chain seq x y z
N MET A 1 -19.13 -48.29 -27.71
CA MET A 1 -19.71 -47.27 -26.81
C MET A 1 -19.06 -47.38 -25.42
N LYS A 2 -17.80 -46.93 -25.24
CA LYS A 2 -17.10 -47.01 -23.94
C LYS A 2 -16.15 -45.82 -23.65
N ALA A 3 -16.14 -44.79 -24.48
CA ALA A 3 -15.27 -43.62 -24.31
C ALA A 3 -15.96 -42.42 -23.61
N ALA A 4 -17.28 -42.43 -23.49
CA ALA A 4 -18.03 -41.28 -22.97
C ALA A 4 -18.03 -41.16 -21.43
N ILE A 5 -17.61 -42.20 -20.70
CA ILE A 5 -17.76 -42.25 -19.23
C ILE A 5 -16.58 -41.57 -18.49
N LEU A 6 -15.42 -41.38 -19.14
CA LEU A 6 -14.25 -40.74 -18.50
C LEU A 6 -14.19 -39.22 -18.66
N ILE A 7 -15.04 -38.63 -19.50
CA ILE A 7 -15.03 -37.18 -19.77
C ILE A 7 -15.79 -36.39 -18.67
N LEU A 8 -16.80 -37.02 -18.07
CA LEU A 8 -17.65 -36.40 -17.05
C LEU A 8 -16.92 -36.05 -15.74
N PRO A 9 -16.07 -36.92 -15.13
CA PRO A 9 -15.36 -36.55 -13.89
C PRO A 9 -14.24 -35.51 -14.10
N CYS A 10 -13.63 -35.42 -15.29
CA CYS A 10 -12.63 -34.39 -15.60
C CYS A 10 -13.24 -32.99 -15.78
N LEU A 11 -14.45 -32.91 -16.33
CA LEU A 11 -15.18 -31.63 -16.46
C LEU A 11 -15.60 -31.09 -15.09
N VAL A 12 -16.03 -31.94 -14.16
CA VAL A 12 -16.41 -31.49 -12.81
C VAL A 12 -15.19 -31.01 -12.02
N ALA A 13 -14.03 -31.68 -12.14
CA ALA A 13 -12.79 -31.23 -11.51
C ALA A 13 -12.24 -29.90 -12.11
N GLY A 14 -12.51 -29.63 -13.39
CA GLY A 14 -12.11 -28.40 -14.07
C GLY A 14 -12.92 -27.16 -13.65
N VAL A 15 -14.17 -27.34 -13.21
CA VAL A 15 -15.06 -26.23 -12.84
C VAL A 15 -14.85 -25.77 -11.39
N PHE A 16 -14.42 -26.67 -10.49
CA PHE A 16 -14.15 -26.33 -9.09
C PHE A 16 -12.68 -25.95 -8.80
N GLY A 17 -11.80 -25.96 -9.80
CA GLY A 17 -10.34 -25.76 -9.64
C GLY A 17 -9.78 -24.37 -10.00
N ALA A 18 -10.62 -23.38 -10.30
CA ALA A 18 -10.19 -22.16 -11.01
C ALA A 18 -10.27 -20.84 -10.22
N SER A 19 -10.48 -20.87 -8.90
CA SER A 19 -10.28 -19.68 -8.04
C SER A 19 -8.88 -19.73 -7.44
N ARG A 20 -7.86 -19.38 -8.23
CA ARG A 20 -6.46 -19.47 -7.79
C ARG A 20 -6.04 -18.19 -7.10
N ILE A 21 -5.27 -18.33 -6.02
CA ILE A 21 -4.57 -17.22 -5.33
C ILE A 21 -3.82 -16.33 -6.34
N GLY A 22 -3.26 -16.94 -7.39
CA GLY A 22 -2.57 -16.23 -8.46
C GLY A 22 -3.45 -15.23 -9.23
N ASP A 23 -4.74 -15.52 -9.40
CA ASP A 23 -5.66 -14.61 -10.12
C ASP A 23 -6.06 -13.43 -9.23
N SER A 24 -6.31 -13.66 -7.94
CA SER A 24 -6.49 -12.57 -6.96
C SER A 24 -5.27 -11.66 -6.89
N ASN A 25 -4.08 -12.24 -6.83
CA ASN A 25 -2.82 -11.49 -6.80
C ASN A 25 -2.67 -10.63 -8.05
N ARG A 26 -2.85 -11.23 -9.23
CA ARG A 26 -2.74 -10.51 -10.51
C ARG A 26 -3.75 -9.37 -10.60
N TYR A 27 -5.01 -9.62 -10.22
CA TYR A 27 -6.06 -8.61 -10.22
C TYR A 27 -5.68 -7.40 -9.36
N VAL A 28 -5.20 -7.62 -8.13
CA VAL A 28 -4.82 -6.53 -7.23
C VAL A 28 -3.58 -5.80 -7.72
N ASP A 29 -2.59 -6.52 -8.25
CA ASP A 29 -1.37 -5.92 -8.79
C ASP A 29 -1.70 -5.03 -10.01
N GLU A 30 -2.59 -5.49 -10.90
CA GLU A 30 -3.08 -4.71 -12.05
C GLU A 30 -3.92 -3.51 -11.61
N LEU A 31 -4.80 -3.69 -10.61
CA LEU A 31 -5.59 -2.60 -10.03
C LEU A 31 -4.68 -1.50 -9.48
N PHE A 32 -3.65 -1.87 -8.71
CA PHE A 32 -2.68 -0.92 -8.19
C PHE A 32 -1.91 -0.22 -9.31
N HIS A 33 -1.46 -0.96 -10.32
CA HIS A 33 -0.77 -0.38 -11.46
C HIS A 33 -1.63 0.64 -12.24
N ALA A 34 -2.92 0.36 -12.41
CA ALA A 34 -3.83 1.22 -13.15
C ALA A 34 -4.33 2.44 -12.34
N THR A 35 -4.52 2.28 -11.03
CA THR A 35 -5.20 3.28 -10.19
C THR A 35 -4.23 4.19 -9.45
N LEU A 36 -3.14 3.66 -8.89
CA LEU A 36 -2.24 4.44 -8.04
C LEU A 36 -1.62 5.64 -8.76
N PRO A 37 -1.15 5.54 -10.03
CA PRO A 37 -0.62 6.71 -10.74
C PRO A 37 -1.64 7.82 -10.98
N ARG A 38 -2.94 7.51 -10.91
CA ARG A 38 -4.03 8.46 -11.14
C ARG A 38 -4.54 9.10 -9.84
N MET A 39 -4.11 8.62 -8.68
CA MET A 39 -4.51 9.17 -7.40
C MET A 39 -3.69 10.42 -7.08
N THR A 40 -4.36 11.56 -7.15
CA THR A 40 -3.78 12.86 -6.75
C THR A 40 -3.37 12.82 -5.28
N GLY A 41 -2.15 13.28 -4.97
CA GLY A 41 -1.61 13.34 -3.61
C GLY A 41 -0.66 12.20 -3.23
N LEU A 42 -0.49 11.19 -4.10
CA LEU A 42 0.47 10.10 -3.88
C LEU A 42 1.90 10.44 -4.37
N GLU A 43 2.05 11.20 -5.45
CA GLU A 43 3.37 11.54 -6.02
C GLU A 43 4.22 12.45 -5.12
N GLY A 44 3.56 13.18 -4.23
CA GLY A 44 4.21 14.13 -3.34
C GLY A 44 3.15 14.94 -2.63
N SER A 45 3.08 14.84 -1.30
CA SER A 45 2.20 15.69 -0.50
C SER A 45 3.01 16.73 0.24
N THR A 46 2.52 17.96 0.23
CA THR A 46 3.08 19.05 1.04
C THR A 46 2.63 18.86 2.47
N LEU A 47 3.58 18.78 3.38
CA LEU A 47 3.32 18.73 4.81
C LEU A 47 3.28 20.14 5.39
N HIS A 48 2.50 20.33 6.45
CA HIS A 48 2.40 21.63 7.12
C HIS A 48 3.70 21.99 7.85
N ASP A 49 4.02 23.28 7.85
CA ASP A 49 5.15 23.84 8.58
C ASP A 49 4.90 23.73 10.09
N PHE A 50 5.97 23.55 10.87
CA PHE A 50 5.84 23.46 12.33
C PHE A 50 7.07 24.01 13.04
N ALA A 51 6.87 24.51 14.26
CA ALA A 51 7.93 25.03 15.10
C ALA A 51 7.96 24.29 16.44
N LEU A 52 9.17 23.98 16.91
CA LEU A 52 9.42 23.35 18.20
C LEU A 52 10.31 24.28 19.03
N LYS A 53 9.87 24.56 20.26
CA LYS A 53 10.69 25.24 21.27
C LYS A 53 11.02 24.23 22.36
N VAL A 54 12.30 23.99 22.58
CA VAL A 54 12.81 23.20 23.71
C VAL A 54 13.30 24.18 24.76
N GLU A 55 12.63 24.21 25.91
CA GLU A 55 12.96 25.13 26.99
C GLU A 55 14.23 24.69 27.73
N SER A 56 15.02 25.67 28.16
CA SER A 56 16.20 25.46 28.98
C SER A 56 15.88 24.73 30.29
N ASN A 57 16.74 23.80 30.69
CA ASN A 57 16.73 23.20 32.02
C ASN A 57 17.47 24.05 33.07
N SER A 58 17.66 25.35 32.80
CA SER A 58 18.20 26.41 33.66
C SER A 58 19.62 26.22 34.25
N VAL A 59 20.28 25.08 34.03
CA VAL A 59 21.61 24.79 34.59
C VAL A 59 22.73 24.88 33.55
N THR A 60 22.51 24.45 32.30
CA THR A 60 23.61 24.43 31.28
C THR A 60 23.20 24.66 29.83
N ASN A 61 21.91 24.73 29.46
CA ASN A 61 21.48 24.89 28.06
C ASN A 61 20.67 26.17 27.81
N ARG A 62 20.83 26.77 26.62
CA ARG A 62 19.97 27.88 26.14
C ARG A 62 18.67 27.34 25.55
N ASP A 63 17.65 28.19 25.47
CA ASP A 63 16.42 27.88 24.76
C ASP A 63 16.72 27.58 23.28
N VAL A 64 16.35 26.39 22.82
CA VAL A 64 16.51 26.01 21.42
C VAL A 64 15.17 26.15 20.71
N LYS A 65 15.14 26.98 19.67
CA LYS A 65 14.01 27.11 18.75
C LYS A 65 14.38 26.50 17.41
N ALA A 66 13.58 25.54 16.96
CA ALA A 66 13.70 24.92 15.66
C ALA A 66 12.42 25.18 14.84
N GLU A 67 12.59 25.68 13.62
CA GLU A 67 11.51 25.90 12.67
C GLU A 67 11.70 24.96 11.48
N PHE A 68 10.64 24.26 11.09
CA PHE A 68 10.63 23.30 9.99
C PHE A 68 9.66 23.79 8.92
N HIS A 69 10.21 24.01 7.72
CA HIS A 69 9.52 24.58 6.56
C HIS A 69 9.63 23.65 5.35
N ASP A 70 8.83 23.89 4.32
CA ASP A 70 8.88 23.17 3.03
C ASP A 70 8.75 21.64 3.19
N GLY A 71 7.84 21.21 4.07
CA GLY A 71 7.60 19.80 4.33
C GLY A 71 7.14 19.06 3.06
N ARG A 72 7.82 17.95 2.72
CA ARG A 72 7.46 17.09 1.59
C ARG A 72 7.45 15.64 2.01
N MET A 73 6.38 14.94 1.62
CA MET A 73 6.23 13.50 1.75
C MET A 73 6.27 12.85 0.37
N VAL A 74 7.09 11.83 0.19
CA VAL A 74 7.23 11.07 -1.06
C VAL A 74 7.22 9.57 -0.78
N GLY A 75 7.12 8.76 -1.86
CA GLY A 75 7.32 7.31 -1.77
C GLY A 75 6.06 6.50 -1.45
N THR A 76 4.88 7.05 -1.76
CA THR A 76 3.62 6.29 -1.66
C THR A 76 3.34 5.44 -2.92
N LEU A 77 3.98 5.76 -4.04
CA LEU A 77 3.83 5.01 -5.30
C LEU A 77 4.81 3.83 -5.43
N PRO A 78 4.45 2.79 -6.19
CA PRO A 78 5.38 1.73 -6.59
C PRO A 78 6.66 2.31 -7.24
N PRO A 79 7.84 1.67 -7.07
CA PRO A 79 8.05 0.33 -6.52
C PRO A 79 8.20 0.26 -4.99
N ASN A 80 8.45 1.39 -4.31
CA ASN A 80 8.75 1.40 -2.87
C ASN A 80 7.51 1.68 -2.01
N GLY A 81 6.42 2.20 -2.59
CA GLY A 81 5.22 2.60 -1.88
C GLY A 81 4.21 1.47 -1.67
N ILE A 82 2.94 1.75 -1.97
CA ILE A 82 1.83 0.82 -1.76
C ILE A 82 2.07 -0.44 -2.59
N ARG A 83 2.16 -1.59 -1.90
CA ARG A 83 2.32 -2.90 -2.52
C ARG A 83 1.58 -3.95 -1.72
N ARG A 84 1.20 -5.03 -2.41
CA ARG A 84 0.62 -6.20 -1.75
C ARG A 84 1.62 -6.82 -0.77
N ASP A 85 1.14 -7.21 0.40
CA ASP A 85 1.91 -7.92 1.42
C ASP A 85 1.55 -9.42 1.40
N GLY A 86 2.43 -10.24 0.85
CA GLY A 86 2.20 -11.67 0.68
C GLY A 86 1.06 -12.00 -0.30
N ASN A 87 0.50 -13.20 -0.20
CA ASN A 87 -0.57 -13.65 -1.09
C ASN A 87 -1.95 -13.16 -0.64
N CYS A 88 -2.78 -12.78 -1.60
CA CYS A 88 -4.20 -12.54 -1.39
C CYS A 88 -4.96 -13.83 -1.07
N SER A 89 -6.13 -13.69 -0.46
CA SER A 89 -7.08 -14.79 -0.30
C SER A 89 -7.61 -15.25 -1.66
N PRO A 90 -7.95 -16.55 -1.81
CA PRO A 90 -8.61 -17.03 -3.01
C PRO A 90 -9.94 -16.30 -3.21
N PRO A 91 -10.32 -16.04 -4.48
CA PRO A 91 -11.56 -15.33 -4.76
C PRO A 91 -12.75 -16.17 -4.29
N ARG A 92 -13.62 -15.54 -3.52
CA ARG A 92 -14.81 -16.18 -2.92
C ARG A 92 -16.07 -15.42 -3.29
N ILE A 93 -17.19 -16.13 -3.40
CA ILE A 93 -18.48 -15.51 -3.65
C ILE A 93 -19.15 -15.23 -2.31
N GLU A 94 -19.41 -13.97 -2.01
CA GLU A 94 -20.18 -13.53 -0.85
C GLU A 94 -21.34 -12.67 -1.35
N PHE A 95 -22.58 -13.02 -0.99
CA PHE A 95 -23.79 -12.29 -1.37
C PHE A 95 -23.92 -12.02 -2.89
N GLY A 96 -23.45 -12.95 -3.73
CA GLY A 96 -23.49 -12.82 -5.19
C GLY A 96 -22.37 -11.93 -5.78
N ALA A 97 -21.49 -11.38 -4.95
CA ALA A 97 -20.30 -10.65 -5.39
C ALA A 97 -19.03 -11.49 -5.24
N THR A 98 -18.06 -11.29 -6.15
CA THR A 98 -16.72 -11.86 -5.99
C THR A 98 -15.91 -10.97 -5.06
N VAL A 99 -15.49 -11.52 -3.93
CA VAL A 99 -14.71 -10.83 -2.90
C VAL A 99 -13.29 -11.39 -2.84
N VAL A 100 -12.32 -10.47 -2.83
CA VAL A 100 -10.89 -10.75 -2.68
C VAL A 100 -10.40 -9.96 -1.46
N SER A 101 -9.63 -10.61 -0.58
CA SER A 101 -9.02 -9.96 0.58
C SER A 101 -7.50 -10.04 0.48
N CYS A 102 -6.80 -8.92 0.67
CA CYS A 102 -5.35 -8.85 0.59
C CYS A 102 -4.81 -7.93 1.67
N ALA A 103 -3.68 -8.31 2.26
CA ALA A 103 -2.88 -7.39 3.06
C ALA A 103 -2.07 -6.48 2.12
N VAL A 104 -1.91 -5.22 2.52
CA VAL A 104 -1.21 -4.19 1.75
C VAL A 104 -0.23 -3.51 2.70
N SER A 105 0.99 -3.31 2.22
CA SER A 105 2.08 -2.65 2.96
C SER A 105 2.44 -1.33 2.28
N LEU A 106 2.99 -0.41 3.08
CA LEU A 106 3.39 0.93 2.66
C LEU A 106 4.71 1.29 3.36
N ASP A 107 5.82 0.85 2.76
CA ASP A 107 7.14 0.94 3.40
C ASP A 107 8.01 2.10 2.88
N GLY A 108 7.66 2.65 1.73
CA GLY A 108 8.47 3.65 1.02
C GLY A 108 8.29 5.09 1.49
N LEU A 109 7.46 5.34 2.50
CA LEU A 109 7.14 6.70 2.95
C LEU A 109 8.40 7.41 3.46
N LYS A 110 8.69 8.57 2.88
CA LYS A 110 9.76 9.45 3.34
C LYS A 110 9.22 10.85 3.50
N ALA A 111 9.43 11.43 4.70
CA ALA A 111 9.16 12.83 4.97
C ALA A 111 10.48 13.60 5.03
N SER A 112 10.50 14.79 4.45
CA SER A 112 11.65 15.69 4.45
C SER A 112 11.18 17.11 4.76
N TYR A 113 12.00 17.86 5.50
CA TYR A 113 11.75 19.24 5.90
C TYR A 113 13.04 20.04 5.80
N LYS A 114 12.93 21.34 5.53
CA LYS A 114 14.02 22.29 5.71
C LYS A 114 13.93 22.87 7.12
N GLY A 115 14.93 22.57 7.95
CA GLY A 115 14.99 23.07 9.32
C GLY A 115 15.91 24.28 9.46
N THR A 116 15.50 25.27 10.24
CA THR A 116 16.40 26.29 10.80
C THR A 116 16.39 26.18 12.32
N VAL A 117 17.57 26.20 12.93
CA VAL A 117 17.73 26.05 14.38
C VAL A 117 18.45 27.27 14.94
N ARG A 118 17.95 27.81 16.04
CA ARG A 118 18.53 28.92 16.78
C ARG A 118 18.60 28.54 18.27
N GLY A 119 19.77 28.66 18.88
CA GLY A 119 20.04 28.34 20.29
C GLY A 119 21.24 29.11 20.80
#